data_AF-A0AAE5JYN9-F1
#
_entry.id   AF-A0AAE5JYN9-F1
#
_cell.length_a   1.000
_cell.length_b   1.000
_cell.length_c   1.000
_cell.angle_alpha   90.00
_cell.angle_beta   90.00
_cell.angle_gamma   90.00
#
_symmetry.space_group_name_H-M   'P 1'
#
loop_
_entity.id
_entity.type
_entity.pdbx_description
1 polymer ?
#
loop_
_entity_poly.entity_id
_entity_poly.type
_entity_poly.pdbx_seq_one_letter_code
_entity_poly.pdbx_strand_id
1 'polypeptide(L)'
;MRAATHKSLAMVDQLPSGAGPFEQAYSTNYDLVLCNSYSKSYPGLSINDAVEEDLISMRIDYGGLGKMLGTSRVIPVVAAFSGANFGSIEQMKKAGYIFGQAGNGEYGAFVWDGVGDAGITGRIRDTQGFRDLVKGLASKVYVKPFVTEAYLFGGGNPNGTHWSLDGLLQKVMPKDQNSADGLITNNAWPTRIITASANSDHTTTQEGVKVSGIAFKGSSSALATTIRYRKGFGAWVQMIALNGGASINGSVLMGATEDGYFEEDVTNTPITSAAPFKFGMKSAVASPIKGKMSTILFSFPSSTTTVYRNLMRGLFVYADW
;
A
#
# COMPACT_ATOMS: atom_id res chain seq x y z
N MET A 1 -17.87 -16.44 -13.49
CA MET A 1 -18.02 -17.33 -12.32
C MET A 1 -19.39 -17.24 -11.66
N ARG A 2 -19.94 -16.04 -11.40
CA ARG A 2 -21.27 -15.93 -10.77
C ARG A 2 -22.44 -16.50 -11.56
N ALA A 3 -22.40 -16.43 -12.88
CA ALA A 3 -23.40 -17.09 -13.73
C ALA A 3 -23.35 -18.63 -13.65
N ALA A 4 -22.27 -19.22 -13.12
CA ALA A 4 -22.08 -20.67 -13.07
C ALA A 4 -22.39 -21.27 -11.68
N THR A 5 -22.51 -20.45 -10.63
CA THR A 5 -22.76 -20.94 -9.28
C THR A 5 -23.32 -19.86 -8.36
N HIS A 6 -24.24 -20.26 -7.49
CA HIS A 6 -24.74 -19.46 -6.36
C HIS A 6 -24.03 -19.78 -5.04
N LYS A 7 -23.03 -20.68 -5.06
CA LYS A 7 -22.22 -20.99 -3.88
C LYS A 7 -21.26 -19.85 -3.56
N SER A 8 -20.87 -19.76 -2.29
CA SER A 8 -19.85 -18.82 -1.86
C SER A 8 -18.51 -19.12 -2.55
N LEU A 9 -17.91 -18.10 -3.13
CA LEU A 9 -16.61 -18.16 -3.79
C LEU A 9 -15.55 -17.54 -2.89
N ALA A 10 -14.56 -18.33 -2.51
CA ALA A 10 -13.41 -17.88 -1.75
C ALA A 10 -12.16 -17.88 -2.63
N MET A 11 -11.26 -16.93 -2.39
CA MET A 11 -9.89 -17.00 -2.91
C MET A 11 -8.88 -17.00 -1.78
N VAL A 12 -7.72 -17.59 -2.05
CA VAL A 12 -6.57 -17.59 -1.14
C VAL A 12 -5.38 -17.08 -1.92
N ASP A 13 -4.93 -15.87 -1.64
CA ASP A 13 -3.77 -15.29 -2.30
C ASP A 13 -3.22 -14.08 -1.52
N GLN A 14 -2.07 -13.56 -1.96
CA GLN A 14 -1.53 -12.24 -1.63
C GLN A 14 -1.67 -11.33 -2.87
N LEU A 15 -1.14 -10.09 -2.85
CA LEU A 15 -1.06 -9.33 -4.09
C LEU A 15 -0.04 -9.94 -5.06
N PRO A 16 -0.24 -9.84 -6.39
CA PRO A 16 0.71 -10.34 -7.36
C PRO A 16 2.08 -9.70 -7.18
N SER A 17 3.12 -10.54 -7.15
CA SER A 17 4.51 -10.07 -7.11
C SER A 17 4.90 -9.32 -8.38
N GLY A 18 5.85 -8.38 -8.25
CA GLY A 18 6.42 -7.66 -9.40
C GLY A 18 5.56 -6.47 -9.83
N ALA A 19 4.56 -6.70 -10.69
CA ALA A 19 3.81 -5.64 -11.35
C ALA A 19 2.96 -4.76 -10.40
N GLY A 20 2.81 -5.15 -9.13
CA GLY A 20 2.04 -4.39 -8.14
C GLY A 20 0.53 -4.46 -8.35
N PRO A 21 -0.25 -3.71 -7.56
CA PRO A 21 -1.71 -3.75 -7.61
C PRO A 21 -2.30 -2.96 -8.78
N PHE A 22 -1.52 -2.66 -9.82
CA PHE A 22 -1.93 -1.69 -10.84
C PHE A 22 -2.85 -2.24 -11.93
N GLU A 23 -2.99 -3.56 -12.01
CA GLU A 23 -3.91 -4.23 -12.92
C GLU A 23 -4.86 -5.15 -12.16
N GLN A 24 -6.07 -5.36 -12.71
CA GLN A 24 -7.04 -6.31 -12.16
C GLN A 24 -6.54 -7.75 -12.35
N ALA A 25 -5.78 -8.27 -11.39
CA ALA A 25 -5.23 -9.62 -11.44
C ALA A 25 -6.24 -10.71 -11.01
N TYR A 26 -7.18 -10.34 -10.14
CA TYR A 26 -8.15 -11.28 -9.56
C TYR A 26 -9.58 -10.92 -9.94
N SER A 27 -10.48 -11.91 -9.95
CA SER A 27 -11.89 -11.66 -10.26
C SER A 27 -12.59 -10.96 -9.09
N THR A 28 -13.35 -9.89 -9.35
CA THR A 28 -14.23 -9.24 -8.35
C THR A 28 -15.43 -10.10 -7.94
N ASN A 29 -15.54 -11.32 -8.47
CA ASN A 29 -16.60 -12.26 -8.16
C ASN A 29 -16.34 -13.07 -6.88
N TYR A 30 -15.30 -12.84 -6.07
CA TYR A 30 -15.12 -13.58 -4.81
C TYR A 30 -15.91 -12.94 -3.66
N ASP A 31 -16.58 -13.75 -2.83
CA ASP A 31 -17.30 -13.29 -1.64
C ASP A 31 -16.37 -12.96 -0.48
N LEU A 32 -15.29 -13.75 -0.37
CA LEU A 32 -14.32 -13.64 0.71
C LEU A 32 -12.91 -13.90 0.20
N VAL A 33 -11.95 -13.29 0.89
CA VAL A 33 -10.54 -13.38 0.54
C VAL A 33 -9.76 -13.80 1.77
N LEU A 34 -9.07 -14.93 1.66
CA LEU A 34 -8.09 -15.37 2.62
C LEU A 34 -6.73 -14.77 2.20
N CYS A 35 -6.34 -13.66 2.81
CA CYS A 35 -5.11 -12.94 2.50
C CYS A 35 -3.89 -13.70 3.01
N ASN A 36 -3.24 -14.45 2.13
CA ASN A 36 -2.11 -15.32 2.43
C ASN A 36 -0.77 -14.60 2.29
N SER A 37 -0.58 -13.55 3.09
CA SER A 37 0.70 -12.84 3.18
C SER A 37 1.58 -13.47 4.26
N TYR A 38 2.85 -13.71 3.94
CA TYR A 38 3.77 -14.48 4.78
C TYR A 38 5.12 -13.81 4.92
N SER A 39 5.77 -14.09 6.06
CA SER A 39 7.07 -13.53 6.37
C SER A 39 8.16 -14.03 5.43
N LYS A 40 9.03 -13.13 5.00
CA LYS A 40 10.14 -13.44 4.09
C LYS A 40 11.48 -13.40 4.81
N SER A 41 12.47 -14.05 4.23
CA SER A 41 13.86 -13.92 4.69
C SER A 41 14.39 -12.55 4.29
N TYR A 42 14.94 -11.80 5.26
CA TYR A 42 15.62 -10.52 5.04
C TYR A 42 17.06 -10.61 5.58
N PRO A 43 18.01 -11.09 4.76
CA PRO A 43 19.39 -11.22 5.19
C PRO A 43 19.97 -9.89 5.70
N GLY A 44 20.63 -9.94 6.85
CA GLY A 44 21.28 -8.76 7.46
C GLY A 44 20.36 -7.86 8.28
N LEU A 45 19.05 -8.08 8.31
CA LEU A 45 18.15 -7.36 9.23
C LEU A 45 18.09 -8.02 10.61
N SER A 46 17.88 -7.20 11.64
CA SER A 46 17.48 -7.69 12.95
C SER A 46 16.09 -8.34 12.86
N ILE A 47 15.76 -9.24 13.79
CA ILE A 47 14.42 -9.88 13.83
C ILE A 47 13.32 -8.82 13.91
N ASN A 48 13.50 -7.76 14.70
CA ASN A 48 12.48 -6.73 14.85
C ASN A 48 12.32 -5.90 13.57
N ASP A 49 13.42 -5.58 12.88
CA ASP A 49 13.34 -4.89 11.58
C ASP A 49 12.68 -5.76 10.51
N ALA A 50 13.01 -7.05 10.47
CA ALA A 50 12.40 -8.01 9.56
C ALA A 50 10.88 -8.15 9.81
N VAL A 51 10.44 -8.12 11.06
CA VAL A 51 9.02 -8.10 11.42
C VAL A 51 8.33 -6.83 10.90
N GLU A 52 8.97 -5.66 11.01
CA GLU A 52 8.37 -4.42 10.48
C GLU A 52 8.25 -4.45 8.95
N GLU A 53 9.24 -4.99 8.23
CA GLU A 53 9.17 -5.18 6.77
C GLU A 53 8.06 -6.17 6.35
N ASP A 54 7.88 -7.24 7.12
CA ASP A 54 6.75 -8.16 6.93
C ASP A 54 5.42 -7.43 7.11
N LEU A 55 5.27 -6.64 8.18
CA LEU A 55 4.03 -5.94 8.46
C LEU A 55 3.69 -4.88 7.40
N ILE A 56 4.70 -4.19 6.85
CA ILE A 56 4.50 -3.30 5.69
C ILE A 56 3.92 -4.09 4.50
N SER A 57 4.51 -5.25 4.19
CA SER A 57 4.04 -6.11 3.10
C SER A 57 2.64 -6.67 3.35
N MET A 58 2.37 -7.16 4.56
CA MET A 58 1.08 -7.72 4.96
C MET A 58 -0.04 -6.67 4.90
N ARG A 59 0.23 -5.42 5.29
CA ARG A 59 -0.74 -4.32 5.14
C ARG A 59 -1.05 -4.05 3.68
N ILE A 60 -0.01 -3.98 2.83
CA ILE A 60 -0.14 -3.80 1.38
C ILE A 60 -1.01 -4.92 0.79
N ASP A 61 -0.73 -6.17 1.12
CA ASP A 61 -1.49 -7.32 0.60
C ASP A 61 -2.95 -7.29 1.09
N TYR A 62 -3.16 -7.11 2.39
CA TYR A 62 -4.48 -7.12 3.01
C TYR A 62 -5.39 -6.00 2.49
N GLY A 63 -4.90 -4.75 2.54
CA GLY A 63 -5.64 -3.58 2.06
C GLY A 63 -5.81 -3.57 0.55
N GLY A 64 -4.77 -4.00 -0.18
CA GLY A 64 -4.78 -4.02 -1.64
C GLY A 64 -5.72 -5.06 -2.22
N LEU A 65 -5.75 -6.28 -1.66
CA LEU A 65 -6.73 -7.30 -2.07
C LEU A 65 -8.16 -6.81 -1.85
N GLY A 66 -8.46 -6.23 -0.68
CA GLY A 66 -9.78 -5.68 -0.39
C GLY A 66 -10.22 -4.64 -1.43
N LYS A 67 -9.31 -3.74 -1.84
CA LYS A 67 -9.60 -2.74 -2.87
C LYS A 67 -9.68 -3.29 -4.28
N MET A 68 -8.76 -4.17 -4.67
CA MET A 68 -8.74 -4.77 -6.01
C MET A 68 -9.99 -5.60 -6.29
N LEU A 69 -10.51 -6.28 -5.26
CA LEU A 69 -11.65 -7.18 -5.39
C LEU A 69 -12.98 -6.52 -5.07
N GLY A 70 -12.97 -5.33 -4.46
CA GLY A 70 -14.17 -4.62 -4.04
C GLY A 70 -14.89 -5.32 -2.88
N THR A 71 -14.18 -6.06 -2.03
CA THR A 71 -14.76 -6.79 -0.90
C THR A 71 -14.25 -6.24 0.43
N SER A 72 -15.16 -6.16 1.41
CA SER A 72 -14.82 -5.82 2.79
C SER A 72 -14.42 -7.04 3.62
N ARG A 73 -14.66 -8.27 3.13
CA ARG A 73 -14.41 -9.50 3.89
C ARG A 73 -13.07 -10.12 3.52
N VAL A 74 -12.00 -9.44 3.95
CA VAL A 74 -10.62 -9.94 3.86
C VAL A 74 -10.23 -10.53 5.22
N ILE A 75 -9.84 -11.79 5.23
CA ILE A 75 -9.45 -12.55 6.41
C ILE A 75 -7.93 -12.75 6.35
N PRO A 76 -7.15 -12.28 7.34
CA PRO A 76 -5.71 -12.51 7.34
C PRO A 76 -5.42 -14.00 7.53
N VAL A 77 -4.49 -14.54 6.75
CA VAL A 77 -3.99 -15.90 6.92
C VAL A 77 -2.57 -15.84 7.44
N VAL A 78 -2.37 -16.34 8.65
CA VAL A 78 -1.03 -16.37 9.26
C VAL A 78 -0.29 -17.62 8.79
N ALA A 79 0.91 -17.41 8.26
CA ALA A 79 1.80 -18.51 7.93
C ALA A 79 2.37 -19.15 9.21
N ALA A 80 2.17 -20.45 9.35
CA ALA A 80 2.62 -21.24 10.49
C ALA A 80 3.67 -22.29 10.07
N PHE A 81 4.63 -21.86 9.23
CA PHE A 81 5.74 -22.65 8.69
C PHE A 81 6.95 -21.74 8.43
N SER A 82 8.18 -22.25 8.47
CA SER A 82 9.42 -21.51 8.17
C SER A 82 10.34 -22.31 7.24
N GLY A 83 11.29 -21.64 6.57
CA GLY A 83 12.15 -22.27 5.57
C GLY A 83 13.21 -21.36 4.96
N ALA A 84 13.97 -21.86 3.97
CA ALA A 84 15.16 -21.19 3.42
C ALA A 84 14.93 -19.77 2.86
N ASN A 85 13.72 -19.49 2.35
CA ASN A 85 13.34 -18.18 1.80
C ASN A 85 12.28 -17.46 2.65
N PHE A 86 11.94 -18.02 3.80
CA PHE A 86 10.88 -17.54 4.66
C PHE A 86 11.46 -16.95 5.94
N GLY A 87 10.65 -16.18 6.65
CA GLY A 87 11.03 -15.65 7.96
C GLY A 87 11.41 -16.75 8.94
N SER A 88 12.22 -16.39 9.93
CA SER A 88 12.49 -17.29 11.07
C SER A 88 11.21 -17.58 11.86
N ILE A 89 11.20 -18.66 12.65
CA ILE A 89 10.07 -18.98 13.55
C ILE A 89 9.73 -17.78 14.44
N GLU A 90 10.72 -17.10 15.01
CA GLU A 90 10.49 -15.94 15.88
C GLU A 90 9.87 -14.76 15.13
N GLN A 91 10.42 -14.42 13.96
CA GLN A 91 9.88 -13.38 13.09
C GLN A 91 8.42 -13.65 12.72
N MET A 92 8.12 -14.87 12.26
CA MET A 92 6.78 -15.29 11.87
C MET A 92 5.78 -15.27 13.02
N LYS A 93 6.20 -15.68 14.22
CA LYS A 93 5.35 -15.58 15.41
C LYS A 93 4.97 -14.14 15.71
N LYS A 94 5.94 -13.22 15.66
CA LYS A 94 5.71 -11.79 15.96
C LYS A 94 4.83 -11.14 14.89
N ALA A 95 5.23 -11.24 13.62
CA ALA A 95 4.50 -10.65 12.50
C ALA A 95 3.10 -11.28 12.38
N GLY A 96 3.00 -12.61 12.42
CA GLY A 96 1.74 -13.34 12.35
C GLY A 96 0.78 -13.02 13.49
N TYR A 97 1.29 -12.83 14.72
CA TYR A 97 0.44 -12.43 15.85
C TYR A 97 -0.19 -11.05 15.64
N ILE A 98 0.55 -10.10 15.05
CA ILE A 98 0.04 -8.77 14.76
C ILE A 98 -0.90 -8.82 13.54
N PHE A 99 -0.49 -9.44 12.44
CA PHE A 99 -1.29 -9.52 11.22
C PHE A 99 -2.61 -10.29 11.42
N GLY A 100 -2.59 -11.39 12.18
CA GLY A 100 -3.81 -12.15 12.49
C GLY A 100 -4.90 -11.33 13.19
N GLN A 101 -4.54 -10.20 13.81
CA GLN A 101 -5.50 -9.29 14.45
C GLN A 101 -6.23 -8.39 13.45
N ALA A 102 -5.73 -8.25 12.22
CA ALA A 102 -6.34 -7.42 11.18
C ALA A 102 -7.79 -7.82 10.88
N GLY A 103 -8.11 -9.11 11.01
CA GLY A 103 -9.44 -9.67 10.77
C GLY A 103 -10.38 -9.61 11.99
N ASN A 104 -9.99 -8.97 13.10
CA ASN A 104 -10.87 -8.71 14.24
C ASN A 104 -11.58 -9.94 14.81
N GLY A 105 -10.92 -11.10 14.80
CA GLY A 105 -11.46 -12.37 15.26
C GLY A 105 -11.62 -13.41 14.16
N GLU A 106 -11.73 -12.99 12.89
CA GLU A 106 -11.58 -13.88 11.74
C GLU A 106 -10.11 -13.97 11.36
N TYR A 107 -9.53 -15.18 11.35
CA TYR A 107 -8.20 -15.42 10.79
C TYR A 107 -8.12 -16.85 10.24
N GLY A 108 -7.26 -17.04 9.24
CA GLY A 108 -6.82 -18.37 8.79
C GLY A 108 -5.43 -18.68 9.33
N ALA A 109 -5.11 -19.96 9.47
CA ALA A 109 -3.74 -20.42 9.69
C ALA A 109 -3.36 -21.34 8.54
N PHE A 110 -2.35 -20.95 7.75
CA PHE A 110 -1.85 -21.78 6.67
C PHE A 110 -0.58 -22.52 7.12
N VAL A 111 -0.59 -23.83 6.89
CA VAL A 111 0.49 -24.73 7.28
C VAL A 111 1.01 -25.36 6.01
N TRP A 112 2.27 -25.09 5.71
CA TRP A 112 3.01 -25.87 4.73
C TRP A 112 3.69 -27.02 5.46
N ASP A 113 3.23 -28.24 5.21
CA ASP A 113 3.73 -29.42 5.91
C ASP A 113 5.05 -29.96 5.36
N GLY A 114 5.67 -29.30 4.36
CA GLY A 114 6.97 -29.65 3.80
C GLY A 114 7.06 -31.04 3.14
N VAL A 115 5.95 -31.76 2.96
CA VAL A 115 5.98 -33.06 2.28
C VAL A 115 6.33 -32.81 0.80
N GLY A 116 7.56 -33.13 0.43
CA GLY A 116 8.10 -32.88 -0.91
C GLY A 116 8.80 -31.52 -1.09
N ASP A 117 8.92 -30.71 -0.03
CA ASP A 117 9.67 -29.44 -0.05
C ASP A 117 10.70 -29.39 1.10
N ALA A 118 11.95 -29.75 0.77
CA ALA A 118 13.07 -29.73 1.71
C ALA A 118 13.43 -28.31 2.18
N GLY A 119 12.92 -27.27 1.52
CA GLY A 119 13.09 -25.87 1.92
C GLY A 119 12.28 -25.49 3.16
N ILE A 120 11.27 -26.28 3.54
CA ILE A 120 10.43 -26.05 4.73
C ILE A 120 10.99 -26.84 5.92
N THR A 121 11.52 -26.11 6.89
CA THR A 121 12.25 -26.69 8.04
C THR A 121 11.51 -26.58 9.37
N GLY A 122 10.45 -25.75 9.44
CA GLY A 122 9.59 -25.61 10.62
C GLY A 122 8.12 -25.54 10.23
N ARG A 123 7.23 -26.14 11.03
CA ARG A 123 5.78 -26.23 10.75
C ARG A 123 4.98 -26.39 12.03
N ILE A 124 3.70 -26.01 12.01
CA ILE A 124 2.84 -26.00 13.20
C ILE A 124 2.80 -27.33 13.96
N ARG A 125 2.89 -28.46 13.24
CA ARG A 125 2.85 -29.81 13.83
C ARG A 125 4.03 -30.07 14.75
N ASP A 126 5.18 -29.46 14.47
CA ASP A 126 6.43 -29.78 15.14
C ASP A 126 6.90 -28.61 16.03
N THR A 127 6.43 -27.39 15.77
CA THR A 127 6.88 -26.18 16.45
C THR A 127 5.86 -25.65 17.46
N GLN A 128 6.18 -25.75 18.76
CA GLN A 128 5.31 -25.24 19.84
C GLN A 128 4.95 -23.76 19.68
N GLY A 129 5.92 -22.94 19.27
CA GLY A 129 5.70 -21.52 19.08
C GLY A 129 4.63 -21.16 18.02
N PHE A 130 4.46 -21.99 16.98
CA PHE A 130 3.38 -21.79 16.00
C PHE A 130 2.03 -22.27 16.53
N ARG A 131 2.00 -23.33 17.35
CA ARG A 131 0.78 -23.74 18.07
C ARG A 131 0.31 -22.65 19.02
N ASP A 132 1.24 -22.03 19.75
CA ASP A 132 0.95 -20.94 20.68
C ASP A 132 0.45 -19.70 19.96
N LEU A 133 0.99 -19.38 18.78
CA LEU A 133 0.48 -18.30 17.92
C LEU A 133 -1.01 -18.51 17.59
N VAL A 134 -1.37 -19.68 17.06
CA VAL A 134 -2.77 -19.98 16.67
C VAL A 134 -3.69 -19.98 17.89
N LYS A 135 -3.29 -20.60 19.01
CA LYS A 135 -4.04 -20.55 20.26
C LYS A 135 -4.22 -19.12 20.80
N GLY A 136 -3.17 -18.30 20.69
CA GLY A 136 -3.17 -16.90 21.13
C GLY A 136 -4.12 -16.05 20.29
N LEU A 137 -4.16 -16.25 18.97
CA LEU A 137 -5.12 -15.56 18.10
C LEU A 137 -6.56 -16.03 18.36
N ALA A 138 -6.78 -17.34 18.51
CA ALA A 138 -8.11 -17.91 18.79
C ALA A 138 -8.71 -17.44 20.12
N SER A 139 -7.88 -17.18 21.13
CA SER A 139 -8.32 -16.76 22.46
C SER A 139 -8.46 -15.25 22.62
N LYS A 140 -8.08 -14.46 21.60
CA LYS A 140 -8.05 -13.01 21.69
C LYS A 140 -9.45 -12.42 21.61
N VAL A 141 -9.75 -11.52 22.54
CA VAL A 141 -10.98 -10.73 22.56
C VAL A 141 -10.69 -9.32 22.05
N TYR A 142 -11.51 -8.86 21.10
CA TYR A 142 -11.37 -7.55 20.47
C TYR A 142 -12.41 -6.59 21.06
N VAL A 143 -11.97 -5.71 21.97
CA VAL A 143 -12.84 -4.69 22.57
C VAL A 143 -13.18 -3.58 21.58
N LYS A 144 -12.24 -3.26 20.69
CA LYS A 144 -12.42 -2.35 19.56
C LYS A 144 -11.83 -2.98 18.31
N PRO A 145 -12.50 -2.87 17.15
CA PRO A 145 -11.95 -3.39 15.91
C PRO A 145 -10.72 -2.57 15.49
N PHE A 146 -9.67 -3.27 15.06
CA PHE A 146 -8.58 -2.70 14.29
C PHE A 146 -9.11 -2.30 12.91
N VAL A 147 -8.83 -1.05 12.50
CA VAL A 147 -9.22 -0.54 11.20
C VAL A 147 -8.05 -0.63 10.23
N THR A 148 -8.34 -1.11 9.02
CA THR A 148 -7.44 -0.98 7.87
C THR A 148 -8.13 -0.14 6.81
N GLU A 149 -7.50 0.97 6.45
CA GLU A 149 -8.01 1.92 5.47
C GLU A 149 -7.04 1.97 4.30
N ALA A 150 -7.52 1.54 3.12
CA ALA A 150 -6.72 1.45 1.92
C ALA A 150 -7.22 2.39 0.82
N TYR A 151 -6.33 2.78 -0.08
CA TYR A 151 -6.59 3.62 -1.24
C TYR A 151 -5.82 3.05 -2.42
N LEU A 152 -6.51 2.37 -3.33
CA LEU A 152 -5.95 1.90 -4.60
C LEU A 152 -6.39 2.87 -5.69
N PHE A 153 -5.43 3.48 -6.39
CA PHE A 153 -5.70 4.61 -7.27
C PHE A 153 -4.80 4.63 -8.50
N GLY A 154 -5.34 5.25 -9.56
CA GLY A 154 -4.59 5.54 -10.77
C GLY A 154 -4.54 4.41 -11.79
N GLY A 155 -3.84 4.67 -12.88
CA GLY A 155 -3.72 3.78 -14.05
C GLY A 155 -2.63 4.32 -14.98
N GLY A 156 -1.90 3.42 -15.64
CA GLY A 156 -0.67 3.76 -16.36
C GLY A 156 -0.66 3.37 -17.83
N ASN A 157 -1.75 2.78 -18.33
CA ASN A 157 -1.88 2.32 -19.71
C ASN A 157 -3.29 2.69 -20.23
N PRO A 158 -3.43 3.22 -21.45
CA PRO A 158 -4.74 3.56 -22.02
C PRO A 158 -5.79 2.45 -21.98
N ASN A 159 -5.34 1.22 -22.19
CA ASN A 159 -6.16 0.02 -22.24
C ASN A 159 -6.10 -0.78 -20.92
N GLY A 160 -5.31 -0.31 -19.95
CA GLY A 160 -5.16 -0.96 -18.65
C GLY A 160 -6.23 -0.56 -17.65
N THR A 161 -6.08 -1.06 -16.44
CA THR A 161 -6.97 -0.76 -15.33
C THR A 161 -6.75 0.68 -14.85
N HIS A 162 -7.85 1.42 -14.65
CA HIS A 162 -7.84 2.74 -14.02
C HIS A 162 -8.66 2.69 -12.75
N TRP A 163 -7.97 2.51 -11.62
CA TRP A 163 -8.59 2.57 -10.31
C TRP A 163 -9.15 3.97 -10.03
N SER A 164 -10.31 4.03 -9.38
CA SER A 164 -10.98 5.30 -9.07
C SER A 164 -10.09 6.22 -8.24
N LEU A 165 -10.21 7.53 -8.50
CA LEU A 165 -9.56 8.58 -7.72
C LEU A 165 -10.48 9.16 -6.63
N ASP A 166 -11.75 8.76 -6.59
CA ASP A 166 -12.78 9.39 -5.75
C ASP A 166 -12.41 9.37 -4.27
N GLY A 167 -11.88 8.24 -3.80
CA GLY A 167 -11.44 8.09 -2.41
C GLY A 167 -10.32 9.07 -2.04
N LEU A 168 -9.40 9.37 -2.96
CA LEU A 168 -8.38 10.39 -2.73
C LEU A 168 -8.97 11.79 -2.83
N LEU A 169 -9.78 12.07 -3.85
CA LEU A 169 -10.40 13.38 -4.07
C LEU A 169 -11.23 13.85 -2.87
N GLN A 170 -11.94 12.95 -2.20
CA GLN A 170 -12.70 13.25 -0.96
C GLN A 170 -11.81 13.58 0.25
N LYS A 171 -10.51 13.31 0.16
CA LYS A 171 -9.55 13.47 1.23
C LYS A 171 -8.54 14.56 0.95
N VAL A 172 -8.49 15.14 -0.25
CA VAL A 172 -7.54 16.22 -0.55
C VAL A 172 -7.94 17.47 0.24
N MET A 173 -6.97 18.09 0.88
CA MET A 173 -7.14 19.42 1.45
C MET A 173 -6.95 20.46 0.35
N PRO A 174 -7.98 21.25 -0.02
CA PRO A 174 -7.83 22.28 -1.03
C PRO A 174 -6.91 23.40 -0.51
N LYS A 175 -6.13 23.98 -1.42
CA LYS A 175 -5.29 25.14 -1.13
C LYS A 175 -6.10 26.43 -1.25
N ASP A 176 -5.98 27.29 -0.24
CA ASP A 176 -6.37 28.70 -0.38
C ASP A 176 -5.43 29.38 -1.40
N GLN A 177 -6.01 29.96 -2.45
CA GLN A 177 -5.27 30.60 -3.53
C GLN A 177 -4.42 31.79 -3.07
N ASN A 178 -4.76 32.40 -1.93
CA ASN A 178 -4.02 33.52 -1.36
C ASN A 178 -2.99 33.08 -0.33
N SER A 179 -3.00 31.81 0.07
CA SER A 179 -2.04 31.30 1.05
C SER A 179 -0.66 31.17 0.42
N ALA A 180 0.33 31.72 1.11
CA ALA A 180 1.75 31.54 0.79
C ALA A 180 2.30 30.19 1.27
N ASP A 181 1.48 29.36 1.94
CA ASP A 181 1.88 28.04 2.36
C ASP A 181 2.16 27.14 1.13
N GLY A 182 3.43 26.78 0.98
CA GLY A 182 3.91 25.94 -0.12
C GLY A 182 3.69 24.43 0.11
N LEU A 183 3.24 24.04 1.30
CA LEU A 183 3.16 22.65 1.77
C LEU A 183 1.72 22.15 1.90
N ILE A 184 0.72 23.04 2.03
CA ILE A 184 -0.68 22.73 1.68
C ILE A 184 -0.74 22.40 0.19
N THR A 185 -1.63 21.47 -0.22
CA THR A 185 -1.79 20.96 -1.59
C THR A 185 -1.37 21.95 -2.67
N ASN A 186 -0.16 21.78 -3.19
CA ASN A 186 0.48 22.71 -4.09
C ASN A 186 1.14 21.93 -5.22
N ASN A 187 0.84 22.30 -6.46
CA ASN A 187 1.35 21.64 -7.65
C ASN A 187 1.13 20.11 -7.67
N ALA A 188 0.18 19.59 -6.90
CA ALA A 188 -0.21 18.19 -6.87
C ALA A 188 -1.73 18.07 -6.90
N TRP A 189 -2.29 17.13 -7.66
CA TRP A 189 -3.72 16.87 -7.66
C TRP A 189 -4.04 15.46 -8.18
N PRO A 190 -5.00 14.73 -7.57
CA PRO A 190 -5.53 13.51 -8.16
C PRO A 190 -6.26 13.83 -9.46
N THR A 191 -5.73 13.38 -10.59
CA THR A 191 -6.28 13.70 -11.91
C THR A 191 -6.01 12.59 -12.92
N ARG A 192 -6.67 12.71 -14.07
CA ARG A 192 -6.43 11.93 -15.28
C ARG A 192 -5.87 12.84 -16.37
N ILE A 193 -4.89 12.33 -17.09
CA ILE A 193 -4.29 12.99 -18.26
C ILE A 193 -4.52 12.10 -19.48
N ILE A 194 -5.06 12.68 -20.55
CA ILE A 194 -5.37 12.01 -21.81
C ILE A 194 -4.74 12.70 -23.02
N THR A 195 -4.57 12.01 -24.14
CA THR A 195 -4.16 12.62 -25.40
C THR A 195 -5.19 13.63 -25.91
N ALA A 196 -4.74 14.82 -26.33
CA ALA A 196 -5.54 15.83 -27.03
C ALA A 196 -4.64 16.70 -27.94
N SER A 197 -5.25 17.69 -28.62
CA SER A 197 -4.54 18.61 -29.52
C SER A 197 -3.68 19.68 -28.82
N ALA A 198 -3.85 19.87 -27.51
CA ALA A 198 -3.10 20.84 -26.72
C ALA A 198 -2.71 20.31 -25.34
N ASN A 199 -1.61 20.84 -24.79
CA ASN A 199 -1.13 20.53 -23.46
C ASN A 199 -1.92 21.33 -22.40
N SER A 200 -2.41 20.66 -21.36
CA SER A 200 -3.01 21.26 -20.17
C SER A 200 -2.73 20.40 -18.93
N ASP A 201 -3.33 20.77 -17.78
CA ASP A 201 -3.33 19.95 -16.57
C ASP A 201 -4.07 18.61 -16.75
N HIS A 202 -4.91 18.47 -17.77
CA HIS A 202 -5.69 17.24 -18.04
C HIS A 202 -5.38 16.61 -19.40
N THR A 203 -4.56 17.25 -20.23
CA THR A 203 -4.29 16.81 -21.59
C THR A 203 -2.82 16.89 -21.98
N THR A 204 -2.39 15.97 -22.84
CA THR A 204 -1.05 15.95 -23.45
C THR A 204 -1.15 15.76 -24.96
N THR A 205 -0.21 16.32 -25.72
CA THR A 205 -0.09 16.06 -27.16
C THR A 205 0.59 14.73 -27.49
N GLN A 206 1.13 14.03 -26.47
CA GLN A 206 1.70 12.70 -26.64
C GLN A 206 0.59 11.70 -27.02
N GLU A 207 0.76 11.04 -28.17
CA GLU A 207 -0.19 10.07 -28.69
C GLU A 207 -0.32 8.85 -27.77
N GLY A 208 -1.54 8.29 -27.68
CA GLY A 208 -1.79 7.06 -26.94
C GLY A 208 -1.58 7.19 -25.44
N VAL A 209 -1.78 8.37 -24.85
CA VAL A 209 -1.70 8.59 -23.41
C VAL A 209 -3.10 8.58 -22.82
N LYS A 210 -3.26 7.75 -21.79
CA LYS A 210 -4.33 7.86 -20.80
C LYS A 210 -3.78 7.29 -19.51
N VAL A 211 -3.50 8.19 -18.58
CA VAL A 211 -2.91 7.90 -17.27
C VAL A 211 -3.71 8.60 -16.19
N SER A 212 -3.73 8.05 -14.98
CA SER A 212 -4.39 8.68 -13.84
C SER A 212 -3.65 8.37 -12.55
N GLY A 213 -3.82 9.22 -11.55
CA GLY A 213 -3.16 9.10 -10.27
C GLY A 213 -3.05 10.44 -9.59
N ILE A 214 -2.12 10.58 -8.67
CA ILE A 214 -1.71 11.89 -8.14
C ILE A 214 -0.72 12.47 -9.13
N ALA A 215 -1.08 13.56 -9.80
CA ALA A 215 -0.21 14.22 -10.75
C ALA A 215 0.50 15.41 -10.12
N PHE A 216 1.72 15.67 -10.58
CA PHE A 216 2.66 16.63 -10.02
C PHE A 216 3.24 17.52 -11.13
N LYS A 217 3.52 18.78 -10.78
CA LYS A 217 4.15 19.79 -11.65
C LYS A 217 5.13 20.65 -10.87
N GLY A 218 5.95 21.43 -11.57
CA GLY A 218 7.00 22.25 -10.96
C GLY A 218 8.11 21.44 -10.27
N SER A 219 8.98 22.17 -9.57
CA SER A 219 10.18 21.61 -8.91
C SER A 219 9.90 21.01 -7.53
N SER A 220 8.81 21.43 -6.89
CA SER A 220 8.33 20.91 -5.63
C SER A 220 6.81 20.87 -5.65
N SER A 221 6.27 19.77 -5.15
CA SER A 221 4.84 19.52 -5.13
C SER A 221 4.45 18.77 -3.86
N ALA A 222 3.29 19.10 -3.31
CA ALA A 222 2.79 18.52 -2.08
C ALA A 222 1.29 18.26 -2.24
N LEU A 223 0.82 17.12 -1.75
CA LEU A 223 -0.59 16.77 -1.63
C LEU A 223 -0.89 16.54 -0.14
N ALA A 224 -1.56 17.51 0.46
CA ALA A 224 -2.07 17.37 1.83
C ALA A 224 -3.41 16.64 1.80
N THR A 225 -3.59 15.67 2.70
CA THR A 225 -4.83 14.90 2.79
C THR A 225 -5.38 14.93 4.21
N THR A 226 -6.68 14.67 4.35
CA THR A 226 -7.34 14.46 5.64
C THR A 226 -7.27 12.98 6.09
N ILE A 227 -6.44 12.15 5.45
CA ILE A 227 -6.27 10.74 5.83
C ILE A 227 -5.40 10.74 7.08
N ARG A 228 -5.88 10.15 8.16
CA ARG A 228 -5.14 10.12 9.43
C ARG A 228 -4.19 8.95 9.50
N TYR A 229 -2.97 9.20 9.97
CA TYR A 229 -2.01 8.16 10.29
C TYR A 229 -2.58 7.22 11.35
N ARG A 230 -2.28 5.94 11.15
CA ARG A 230 -2.56 4.87 12.09
C ARG A 230 -1.23 4.29 12.59
N LYS A 231 -1.26 3.20 13.35
CA LYS A 231 -0.04 2.60 13.90
C LYS A 231 0.89 2.01 12.84
N GLY A 232 0.36 1.72 11.65
CA GLY A 232 1.11 1.21 10.52
C GLY A 232 0.72 1.90 9.22
N PHE A 233 1.71 2.00 8.33
CA PHE A 233 1.54 2.50 6.97
C PHE A 233 2.35 1.67 5.99
N GLY A 234 1.75 1.31 4.87
CA GLY A 234 2.41 0.66 3.75
C GLY A 234 1.93 1.24 2.43
N ALA A 235 2.84 1.35 1.47
CA ALA A 235 2.58 1.89 0.15
C ALA A 235 3.24 1.03 -0.92
N TRP A 236 2.55 0.86 -2.04
CA TRP A 236 3.13 0.33 -3.28
C TRP A 236 2.78 1.27 -4.42
N VAL A 237 3.77 1.94 -4.96
CA VAL A 237 3.55 3.01 -5.95
C VAL A 237 4.39 2.80 -7.19
N GLN A 238 3.99 3.47 -8.26
CA GLN A 238 4.78 3.59 -9.47
C GLN A 238 4.70 5.03 -9.98
N MET A 239 5.87 5.58 -10.31
CA MET A 239 5.99 6.88 -10.95
C MET A 239 5.91 6.76 -12.47
N ILE A 240 5.25 7.71 -13.10
CA ILE A 240 5.08 7.84 -14.55
C ILE A 240 5.49 9.26 -14.93
N ALA A 241 6.34 9.38 -15.94
CA ALA A 241 6.71 10.66 -16.53
C ALA A 241 6.21 10.70 -17.97
N LEU A 242 5.42 11.72 -18.30
CA LEU A 242 4.97 12.02 -19.65
C LEU A 242 5.98 12.94 -20.34
N ASN A 243 5.83 13.15 -21.66
CA ASN A 243 6.67 14.09 -22.40
C ASN A 243 6.70 15.47 -21.74
N GLY A 244 7.91 16.00 -21.52
CA GLY A 244 8.16 17.25 -20.81
C GLY A 244 8.27 17.12 -19.28
N GLY A 245 7.90 15.97 -18.69
CA GLY A 245 8.08 15.71 -17.26
C GLY A 245 9.54 15.56 -16.86
N ALA A 246 9.81 15.70 -15.55
CA ALA A 246 11.14 15.43 -14.99
C ALA A 246 11.54 13.96 -15.25
N SER A 247 12.85 13.71 -15.35
CA SER A 247 13.34 12.35 -15.16
C SER A 247 12.87 11.81 -13.81
N ILE A 248 12.48 10.53 -13.76
CA ILE A 248 12.05 9.89 -12.51
C ILE A 248 13.30 9.61 -11.68
N ASN A 249 13.77 10.64 -11.00
CA ASN A 249 14.88 10.61 -10.06
C ASN A 249 14.60 11.66 -8.99
N GLY A 250 14.43 11.30 -7.72
CA GLY A 250 14.01 12.23 -6.68
C GLY A 250 13.62 11.52 -5.39
N SER A 251 12.62 12.02 -4.68
CA SER A 251 12.06 11.33 -3.52
C SER A 251 10.58 11.59 -3.29
N VAL A 252 9.93 10.61 -2.65
CA VAL A 252 8.65 10.81 -1.96
C VAL A 252 8.96 11.05 -0.50
N LEU A 253 8.54 12.18 0.04
CA LEU A 253 8.52 12.41 1.48
C LEU A 253 7.09 12.28 1.99
N MET A 254 6.94 11.60 3.13
CA MET A 254 5.68 11.55 3.86
C MET A 254 5.82 12.47 5.07
N GLY A 255 4.84 13.35 5.24
CA GLY A 255 4.76 14.29 6.37
C GLY A 255 3.50 14.11 7.18
N ALA A 256 3.53 14.61 8.41
CA ALA A 256 2.37 14.68 9.30
C ALA A 256 1.97 16.13 9.60
N THR A 257 0.67 16.34 9.78
CA THR A 257 0.08 17.65 10.13
C THR A 257 -1.15 17.48 11.03
N GLU A 258 -1.38 18.37 11.98
CA GLU A 258 -2.61 18.36 12.78
C GLU A 258 -3.79 19.09 12.11
N ASP A 259 -3.51 20.14 11.34
CA ASP A 259 -4.50 21.11 10.86
C ASP A 259 -4.33 21.56 9.39
N GLY A 260 -3.39 20.97 8.65
CA GLY A 260 -3.04 21.35 7.29
C GLY A 260 -1.68 22.03 7.17
N TYR A 261 -1.05 22.42 8.28
CA TYR A 261 0.33 22.90 8.31
C TYR A 261 1.34 21.76 8.48
N PHE A 262 2.38 21.68 7.64
CA PHE A 262 3.38 20.62 7.74
C PHE A 262 4.24 20.78 9.00
N GLU A 263 4.23 19.78 9.87
CA GLU A 263 4.94 19.85 11.16
C GLU A 263 6.26 19.07 11.14
N GLU A 264 6.33 17.94 10.45
CA GLU A 264 7.48 17.04 10.51
C GLU A 264 7.63 16.13 9.28
N ASP A 265 8.88 15.94 8.84
CA ASP A 265 9.27 14.87 7.91
C ASP A 265 9.23 13.53 8.63
N VAL A 266 8.44 12.59 8.12
CA VAL A 266 8.25 11.27 8.75
C VAL A 266 9.11 10.20 8.06
N THR A 267 9.08 10.16 6.73
CA THR A 267 9.90 9.23 5.94
C THR A 267 10.30 9.86 4.61
N ASN A 268 11.52 9.59 4.17
CA ASN A 268 12.01 9.98 2.85
C ASN A 268 12.38 8.72 2.07
N THR A 269 11.67 8.45 0.97
CA THR A 269 11.93 7.30 0.09
C THR A 269 12.53 7.79 -1.22
N PRO A 270 13.81 7.50 -1.51
CA PRO A 270 14.42 7.80 -2.78
C PRO A 270 13.72 7.08 -3.93
N ILE A 271 13.59 7.77 -5.06
CA ILE A 271 13.05 7.24 -6.30
C ILE A 271 14.18 7.25 -7.30
N THR A 272 14.62 6.06 -7.71
CA THR A 272 15.76 5.89 -8.61
C THR A 272 15.36 5.39 -10.00
N SER A 273 14.10 4.99 -10.18
CA SER A 273 13.56 4.53 -11.46
C SER A 273 12.04 4.61 -11.53
N ALA A 274 11.49 4.37 -12.72
CA ALA A 274 10.05 4.23 -12.98
C ALA A 274 9.48 2.86 -12.57
N ALA A 275 10.32 1.96 -12.03
CA ALA A 275 9.86 0.65 -11.58
C ALA A 275 8.94 0.80 -10.36
N PRO A 276 7.92 -0.07 -10.21
CA PRO A 276 7.15 -0.13 -8.98
C PRO A 276 8.03 -0.37 -7.76
N PHE A 277 7.74 0.33 -6.67
CA PHE A 277 8.45 0.14 -5.40
C PHE A 277 7.50 0.19 -4.21
N LYS A 278 7.92 -0.49 -3.13
CA LYS A 278 7.22 -0.50 -1.86
C LYS A 278 7.97 0.36 -0.85
N PHE A 279 7.23 1.01 0.02
CA PHE A 279 7.77 1.68 1.20
C PHE A 279 6.70 1.72 2.30
N GLY A 280 7.09 2.04 3.52
CA GLY A 280 6.18 2.10 4.64
C GLY A 280 6.81 2.75 5.85
N MET A 281 6.06 2.81 6.94
CA MET A 281 6.55 3.31 8.22
C MET A 281 6.62 2.17 9.22
N LYS A 282 7.78 2.03 9.84
CA LYS A 282 7.95 1.15 11.01
C LYS A 282 7.13 1.70 12.18
N SER A 283 6.67 0.82 13.07
CA SER A 283 5.81 1.19 14.20
C SER A 283 6.39 2.30 15.09
N ALA A 284 7.71 2.34 15.26
CA ALA A 284 8.40 3.38 16.04
C ALA A 284 8.27 4.79 15.44
N VAL A 285 8.13 4.87 14.12
CA VAL A 285 7.94 6.13 13.37
C VAL A 285 6.46 6.50 13.27
N ALA A 286 5.59 5.51 13.04
CA ALA A 286 4.15 5.74 12.86
C ALA A 286 3.41 6.04 14.18
N SER A 287 3.87 5.48 15.32
CA SER A 287 3.15 5.61 16.60
C SER A 287 3.10 7.05 17.15
N PRO A 288 4.18 7.84 17.13
CA PRO A 288 4.16 9.23 17.63
C PRO A 288 3.21 10.15 16.84
N ILE A 289 3.05 9.89 15.54
CA ILE A 289 2.24 10.73 14.64
C ILE A 289 0.81 10.20 14.44
N LYS A 290 0.44 9.13 15.15
CA LYS A 290 -0.88 8.51 15.02
C LYS A 290 -1.97 9.56 15.27
N GLY A 291 -2.93 9.64 14.34
CA GLY A 291 -4.04 10.58 14.40
C GLY A 291 -3.79 11.89 13.66
N LYS A 292 -2.53 12.27 13.41
CA LYS A 292 -2.18 13.38 12.50
C LYS A 292 -2.58 13.03 11.07
N MET A 293 -2.88 14.03 10.25
CA MET A 293 -3.21 13.85 8.83
C MET A 293 -1.94 13.67 7.99
N SER A 294 -2.06 12.93 6.88
CA SER A 294 -0.92 12.63 6.01
C SER A 294 -0.77 13.65 4.88
N THR A 295 0.49 14.06 4.68
CA THR A 295 0.92 14.90 3.57
C THR A 295 1.92 14.13 2.74
N ILE A 296 1.74 14.12 1.42
CA ILE A 296 2.64 13.46 0.48
C ILE A 296 3.37 14.54 -0.28
N LEU A 297 4.68 14.64 -0.07
CA LEU A 297 5.54 15.58 -0.77
C LEU A 297 6.32 14.82 -1.82
N PHE A 298 6.37 15.42 -2.99
CA PHE A 298 7.01 14.86 -4.15
C PHE A 298 8.04 15.85 -4.67
N SER A 299 9.30 15.43 -4.57
CA SER A 299 10.48 16.27 -4.78
C SER A 299 11.34 15.72 -5.91
N PHE A 300 11.68 16.58 -6.86
CA PHE A 300 12.59 16.27 -7.96
C PHE A 300 13.74 17.29 -8.03
N PRO A 301 14.91 16.89 -8.54
CA PRO A 301 15.88 17.83 -9.07
C PRO A 301 15.28 18.52 -10.31
N SER A 302 14.92 19.79 -10.13
CA SER A 302 14.47 20.79 -11.11
C SER A 302 13.89 20.26 -12.43
N SER A 303 12.56 20.06 -12.46
CA SER A 303 11.73 20.18 -13.67
C SER A 303 10.77 21.35 -13.48
N THR A 304 10.58 22.18 -14.49
CA THR A 304 9.85 23.45 -14.39
C THR A 304 8.55 23.47 -15.20
N THR A 305 7.96 22.29 -15.42
CA THR A 305 6.65 22.22 -16.11
C THR A 305 5.58 22.96 -15.31
N THR A 306 4.79 23.78 -16.01
CA THR A 306 3.64 24.50 -15.44
C THR A 306 2.34 23.69 -15.52
N VAL A 307 2.40 22.50 -16.12
CA VAL A 307 1.30 21.55 -16.28
C VAL A 307 1.71 20.18 -15.75
N TYR A 308 0.75 19.40 -15.28
CA TYR A 308 1.01 18.06 -14.72
C TYR A 308 1.69 17.11 -15.71
N ARG A 309 2.92 16.68 -15.42
CA ARG A 309 3.67 15.74 -16.31
C ARG A 309 4.33 14.58 -15.61
N ASN A 310 4.39 14.61 -14.29
CA ASN A 310 4.76 13.45 -13.49
C ASN A 310 3.52 12.96 -12.74
N LEU A 311 3.32 11.65 -12.65
CA LEU A 311 2.18 11.06 -11.96
C LEU A 311 2.63 9.89 -11.10
N MET A 312 1.95 9.71 -9.98
CA MET A 312 2.02 8.52 -9.15
C MET A 312 0.69 7.77 -9.22
N ARG A 313 0.75 6.50 -9.63
CA ARG A 313 -0.33 5.54 -9.36
C ARG A 313 0.10 4.66 -8.20
N GLY A 314 -0.85 4.12 -7.43
CA GLY A 314 -0.46 3.53 -6.17
C GLY A 314 -1.55 2.84 -5.38
N LEU A 315 -1.07 2.18 -4.33
CA LEU A 315 -1.83 1.71 -3.20
C LEU A 315 -1.24 2.33 -1.93
N PHE A 316 -2.08 2.96 -1.12
CA PHE A 316 -1.75 3.32 0.26
C PHE A 316 -2.60 2.52 1.23
N VAL A 317 -2.01 2.05 2.32
CA VAL A 317 -2.70 1.32 3.38
C VAL A 317 -2.28 1.87 4.73
N TYR A 318 -3.27 2.35 5.49
CA TYR A 318 -3.13 2.79 6.87
C TYR A 318 -3.80 1.74 7.75
N ALA A 319 -3.12 1.26 8.78
CA ALA A 319 -3.61 0.18 9.64
C ALA A 319 -3.40 0.48 11.14
N ASP A 320 -4.38 0.13 11.97
CA ASP A 320 -4.27 0.25 13.44
C ASP A 320 -3.38 -0.84 14.09
N TRP A 321 -2.87 -1.76 13.27
CA TRP A 321 -2.04 -2.90 13.64
C TRP A 321 -0.69 -2.84 12.90
#